data_AF-K2F1V3-F1
#
_entry.id   AF-K2F1V3-F1
#
_cell.length_a   1.000
_cell.length_b   1.000
_cell.length_c   1.000
_cell.angle_alpha   90.00
_cell.angle_beta   90.00
_cell.angle_gamma   90.00
#
_symmetry.space_group_name_H-M   'P 1'
#
loop_
_entity.id
_entity.type
_entity.pdbx_description
1 polymer ?
#
loop_
_entity_poly.entity_id
_entity_poly.type
_entity_poly.pdbx_seq_one_letter_code
_entity_poly.pdbx_strand_id
1 'polypeptide(L)'
;MTKESNFEKYLEEEEFFLSDKKRYKKERKLKSAKDRSKYKKTDIEKQKKETHDTANLYKARVLSVLGEEISVSLNSIKYTCTLRGLLKKEKTKNKNIIAVGDIVNISLKNEYEGVIESIEERYSILSRMEERTKKRNILAVNIDQVLITTSILQPPLKPFLVDRYLIASQKGNMKPVIIINKIDLLTDDKQEEEKYNNFVHDYIKL
;
A
#
# COMPACT_ATOMS: atom_id res chain seq x y z
N MET A 1 77.01 -2.09 4.85
CA MET A 1 76.40 -0.80 5.22
C MET A 1 75.01 -0.73 4.60
N THR A 2 73.89 -0.84 5.31
CA THR A 2 73.57 -1.44 6.61
C THR A 2 72.04 -1.61 6.59
N LYS A 3 71.52 -2.77 7.00
CA LYS A 3 70.08 -3.09 7.05
C LYS A 3 69.27 -2.13 7.95
N GLU A 4 69.95 -1.31 8.75
CA GLU A 4 69.36 -0.26 9.61
C GLU A 4 68.63 0.83 8.81
N SER A 5 69.15 1.20 7.64
CA SER A 5 68.57 2.28 6.80
C SER A 5 67.18 1.95 6.24
N ASN A 6 66.87 0.68 6.02
CA ASN A 6 65.52 0.28 5.59
C ASN A 6 64.55 0.20 6.78
N PHE A 7 65.02 -0.16 7.98
CA PHE A 7 64.16 -0.30 9.16
C PHE A 7 63.67 1.05 9.68
N GLU A 8 64.53 2.07 9.68
CA GLU A 8 64.13 3.46 10.00
C GLU A 8 63.11 4.02 9.01
N LYS A 9 63.25 3.68 7.72
CA LYS A 9 62.28 4.08 6.68
C LYS A 9 60.90 3.44 6.87
N TYR A 10 60.84 2.19 7.33
CA TYR A 10 59.58 1.52 7.68
C TYR A 10 58.94 2.09 8.94
N LEU A 11 59.73 2.47 9.95
CA LEU A 11 59.24 3.13 11.17
C LEU A 11 58.69 4.53 10.89
N GLU A 12 59.37 5.32 10.04
CA GLU A 12 58.86 6.63 9.59
C GLU A 12 57.57 6.52 8.77
N GLU A 13 57.46 5.52 7.89
CA GLU A 13 56.23 5.26 7.13
C GLU A 13 55.08 4.81 8.06
N GLU A 14 55.31 3.90 9.02
CA GLU A 14 54.28 3.49 9.98
C GLU A 14 53.81 4.64 10.87
N GLU A 15 54.73 5.47 11.37
CA GLU A 15 54.40 6.67 12.15
C GLU A 15 53.60 7.69 11.31
N PHE A 16 53.97 7.87 10.03
CA PHE A 16 53.23 8.71 9.08
C PHE A 16 51.79 8.19 8.89
N PHE A 17 51.60 6.90 8.61
CA PHE A 17 50.27 6.29 8.43
C PHE A 17 49.44 6.28 9.73
N LEU A 18 50.06 6.14 10.90
CA LEU A 18 49.40 6.26 12.20
C LEU A 18 48.97 7.70 12.50
N SER A 19 49.80 8.68 12.14
CA SER A 19 49.51 10.11 12.29
C SER A 19 48.33 10.51 11.39
N ASP A 20 48.29 10.03 10.15
CA ASP A 20 47.21 10.29 9.20
C ASP A 20 45.91 9.60 9.61
N LYS A 21 45.94 8.37 10.15
CA LYS A 21 44.74 7.73 10.73
C LYS A 21 44.19 8.51 11.92
N LYS A 22 45.05 9.04 12.80
CA LYS A 22 44.64 9.88 13.95
C LYS A 22 44.06 11.21 13.46
N ARG A 23 44.70 11.83 12.46
CA ARG A 23 44.23 13.07 11.82
C ARG A 23 42.89 12.87 11.11
N TYR A 24 42.73 11.79 10.35
CA TYR A 24 41.47 11.41 9.70
C TYR A 24 40.34 11.20 10.72
N LYS A 25 40.61 10.52 11.84
CA LYS A 25 39.62 10.36 12.93
C LYS A 25 39.24 11.71 13.56
N LYS A 26 40.22 12.60 13.77
CA LYS A 26 40.00 13.93 14.34
C LYS A 26 39.22 14.84 13.38
N GLU A 27 39.55 14.81 12.09
CA GLU A 27 38.83 15.52 11.03
C GLU A 27 37.41 14.99 10.84
N ARG A 28 37.20 13.67 10.93
CA ARG A 28 35.84 13.09 10.86
C ARG A 28 34.99 13.45 12.07
N LYS A 29 35.59 13.51 13.27
CA LYS A 29 34.92 14.03 14.48
C LYS A 29 34.61 15.52 14.36
N LEU A 30 35.53 16.33 13.82
CA LEU A 30 35.33 17.76 13.58
C LEU A 30 34.27 18.02 12.50
N LYS A 31 34.24 17.24 11.41
CA LYS A 31 33.19 17.29 10.38
C LYS A 31 31.83 16.87 10.95
N SER A 32 31.78 15.79 11.74
CA SER A 32 30.56 15.36 12.46
C SER A 32 30.07 16.38 13.50
N ALA A 33 30.99 17.08 14.18
CA ALA A 33 30.66 18.13 15.16
C ALA A 33 30.24 19.45 14.49
N LYS A 34 30.82 19.78 13.33
CA LYS A 34 30.40 20.92 12.48
C LYS A 34 29.15 20.61 11.65
N ASP A 35 28.76 19.34 11.56
CA ASP A 35 27.55 18.92 10.85
C ASP A 35 26.31 19.31 11.67
N ARG A 36 25.88 20.54 11.43
CA ARG A 36 24.65 21.10 12.01
C ARG A 36 23.40 20.41 11.45
N SER A 37 23.51 19.42 10.53
CA SER A 37 22.35 18.66 10.05
C SER A 37 21.65 17.88 11.16
N LYS A 38 22.36 17.49 12.23
CA LYS A 38 21.76 16.89 13.44
C LYS A 38 20.93 17.86 14.27
N TYR A 39 21.21 19.16 14.19
CA TYR A 39 20.52 20.23 14.95
C TYR A 39 19.71 21.17 14.06
N LYS A 40 19.69 20.92 12.75
CA LYS A 40 18.56 21.32 11.91
C LYS A 40 17.40 20.62 12.58
N LYS A 41 16.64 21.35 13.41
CA LYS A 41 15.37 20.90 13.97
C LYS A 41 14.72 20.11 12.85
N THR A 42 14.63 18.80 13.04
CA THR A 42 14.01 17.92 12.06
C THR A 42 12.73 18.62 11.64
N ASP A 43 12.44 18.65 10.35
CA ASP A 43 11.23 19.33 9.86
C ASP A 43 9.98 18.91 10.66
N ILE A 44 10.03 17.75 11.33
CA ILE A 44 9.18 17.28 12.43
C ILE A 44 8.83 18.34 13.50
N GLU A 45 9.79 19.10 14.06
CA GLU A 45 9.53 20.10 15.12
C GLU A 45 9.03 21.45 14.57
N LYS A 46 9.46 21.83 13.36
CA LYS A 46 8.91 23.02 12.68
C LYS A 46 7.50 22.76 12.14
N GLN A 47 7.22 21.55 11.65
CA GLN A 47 5.89 21.11 11.20
C GLN A 47 4.92 20.87 12.35
N LYS A 48 5.38 20.50 13.56
CA LYS A 48 4.53 20.51 14.76
C LYS A 48 3.99 21.92 15.10
N LYS A 49 4.61 22.99 14.59
CA LYS A 49 4.16 24.38 14.76
C LYS A 49 3.26 24.89 13.64
N GLU A 50 3.11 24.15 12.55
CA GLU A 50 1.99 24.34 11.61
C GLU A 50 0.77 23.62 12.17
N THR A 51 0.21 24.22 13.20
CA THR A 51 -1.17 23.98 13.65
C THR A 51 -2.10 24.55 12.58
N HIS A 52 -2.15 23.89 11.42
CA HIS A 52 -3.20 24.14 10.44
C HIS A 52 -4.47 23.44 10.94
N ASP A 53 -5.50 24.25 11.14
CA ASP A 53 -6.86 23.94 11.58
C ASP A 53 -7.22 22.46 11.62
N THR A 54 -7.07 21.85 12.81
CA THR A 54 -7.83 20.65 13.19
C THR A 54 -9.33 20.92 13.27
N ALA A 55 -9.77 22.15 13.00
CA ALA A 55 -11.12 22.61 13.25
C ALA A 55 -12.18 22.01 12.32
N ASN A 56 -11.82 21.54 11.11
CA ASN A 56 -12.80 21.00 10.16
C ASN A 56 -12.21 19.85 9.31
N LEU A 57 -12.08 18.67 9.94
CA LEU A 57 -11.83 17.42 9.22
C LEU A 57 -13.16 16.80 8.83
N TYR A 58 -13.32 16.50 7.54
CA TYR A 58 -14.53 15.88 7.03
C TYR A 58 -14.26 14.43 6.65
N LYS A 59 -15.17 13.56 7.08
CA LYS A 59 -15.12 12.14 6.74
C LYS A 59 -15.65 11.92 5.32
N ALA A 60 -14.81 11.39 4.45
CA ALA A 60 -15.12 11.15 3.04
C ALA A 60 -14.73 9.72 2.63
N ARG A 61 -15.25 9.26 1.48
CA ARG A 61 -14.93 7.96 0.91
C ARG A 61 -14.21 8.11 -0.43
N VAL A 62 -13.11 7.40 -0.62
CA VAL A 62 -12.36 7.40 -1.88
C VAL A 62 -13.15 6.68 -2.97
N LEU A 63 -13.37 7.37 -4.09
CA LEU A 63 -14.06 6.86 -5.28
C LEU A 63 -13.09 6.33 -6.33
N SER A 64 -12.00 7.06 -6.57
CA SER A 64 -11.00 6.71 -7.59
C SER A 64 -9.62 7.25 -7.19
N VAL A 65 -8.58 6.60 -7.71
CA VAL A 65 -7.18 6.98 -7.52
C VAL A 65 -6.53 7.02 -8.89
N LEU A 66 -6.22 8.22 -9.39
CA LEU A 66 -5.64 8.46 -10.71
C LEU A 66 -4.32 9.24 -10.55
N GLY A 67 -3.22 8.49 -10.37
CA GLY A 67 -1.90 9.09 -10.16
C GLY A 67 -1.82 9.84 -8.83
N GLU A 68 -1.65 11.15 -8.88
CA GLU A 68 -1.63 12.01 -7.68
C GLU A 68 -3.01 12.58 -7.33
N GLU A 69 -3.98 12.49 -8.25
CA GLU A 69 -5.33 12.97 -8.07
C GLU A 69 -6.22 11.86 -7.48
N ILE A 70 -6.87 12.15 -6.35
CA ILE A 70 -7.73 11.20 -5.65
C ILE A 70 -9.11 11.82 -5.55
N SER A 71 -10.11 11.22 -6.20
CA SER A 71 -11.49 11.70 -6.07
C SER A 71 -12.13 11.07 -4.83
N VAL A 72 -12.71 11.91 -3.97
CA VAL A 72 -13.41 11.48 -2.75
C VAL A 72 -14.85 11.99 -2.76
N SER A 73 -15.73 11.27 -2.08
CA SER A 73 -17.13 11.61 -1.88
C SER A 73 -17.35 12.06 -0.44
N LEU A 74 -17.83 13.28 -0.27
CA LEU A 74 -18.30 13.85 1.00
C LEU A 74 -19.77 14.26 0.81
N ASN A 75 -20.69 13.65 1.57
CA ASN A 75 -22.14 13.95 1.47
C ASN A 75 -22.68 13.94 0.03
N SER A 76 -22.26 12.96 -0.78
CA SER A 76 -22.60 12.82 -2.21
C SER A 76 -22.01 13.87 -3.16
N ILE A 77 -21.23 14.82 -2.65
CA ILE A 77 -20.46 15.77 -3.45
C ILE A 77 -19.05 15.21 -3.66
N LYS A 78 -18.54 15.35 -4.89
CA LYS A 78 -17.20 14.90 -5.25
C LYS A 78 -16.19 16.02 -5.04
N TYR A 79 -15.06 15.66 -4.45
CA TYR A 79 -13.90 16.53 -4.27
C TYR A 79 -12.68 15.86 -4.89
N THR A 80 -11.81 16.67 -5.48
CA THR A 80 -10.48 16.25 -5.88
C THR A 80 -9.52 16.51 -4.73
N CYS A 81 -8.83 15.47 -4.27
CA CYS A 81 -7.91 15.56 -3.16
C CYS A 81 -6.52 15.07 -3.52
N THR A 82 -5.54 15.62 -2.82
CA THR A 82 -4.15 15.16 -2.88
C THR A 82 -3.76 14.52 -1.56
N LEU A 83 -2.84 13.55 -1.61
CA LEU A 83 -2.33 12.91 -0.40
C LEU A 83 -1.33 13.82 0.32
N ARG A 84 -1.48 14.02 1.63
CA ARG A 84 -0.50 14.74 2.42
C ARG A 84 0.89 14.09 2.32
N GLY A 85 1.93 14.91 2.11
CA GLY A 85 3.29 14.43 1.87
C GLY A 85 3.89 13.56 2.98
N LEU A 86 3.38 13.66 4.21
CA LEU A 86 3.77 12.79 5.33
C LEU A 86 3.27 11.36 5.16
N LEU A 87 2.04 11.18 4.67
CA LEU A 87 1.47 9.86 4.40
C LEU A 87 2.26 9.11 3.32
N LYS A 88 2.84 9.84 2.34
CA LYS A 88 3.69 9.25 1.28
C LYS A 88 4.95 8.54 1.80
N LYS A 89 5.40 8.83 3.04
CA LYS A 89 6.65 8.31 3.61
C LYS A 89 6.49 7.03 4.43
N GLU A 90 5.25 6.58 4.67
CA GLU A 90 5.04 5.34 5.41
C GLU A 90 5.50 4.13 4.59
N LYS A 91 6.54 3.45 5.08
CA LYS A 91 7.06 2.20 4.49
C LYS A 91 6.07 1.07 4.73
N THR A 92 5.02 1.04 3.93
CA THR A 92 4.00 0.00 4.01
C THR A 92 4.47 -1.24 3.21
N LYS A 93 4.08 -2.44 3.65
CA LYS A 93 4.27 -3.69 2.86
C LYS A 93 3.46 -3.69 1.56
N ASN A 94 2.51 -2.76 1.44
CA ASN A 94 1.61 -2.61 0.30
C ASN A 94 2.21 -1.66 -0.74
N LYS A 95 1.89 -1.88 -2.02
CA LYS A 95 2.34 -1.04 -3.13
C LYS A 95 1.67 0.33 -3.11
N ASN A 96 0.39 0.37 -2.76
CA ASN A 96 -0.42 1.58 -2.72
C ASN A 96 -0.71 1.93 -1.26
N ILE A 97 -0.59 3.22 -0.94
CA ILE A 97 -0.89 3.76 0.39
C ILE A 97 -2.41 3.94 0.51
N ILE A 98 -3.04 4.46 -0.54
CA ILE A 98 -4.48 4.68 -0.66
C ILE A 98 -5.09 3.76 -1.73
N ALA A 99 -6.35 3.37 -1.52
CA ALA A 99 -7.13 2.52 -2.42
C ALA A 99 -8.59 2.99 -2.48
N VAL A 100 -9.29 2.54 -3.53
CA VAL A 100 -10.74 2.79 -3.67
C VAL A 100 -11.48 2.14 -2.50
N GLY A 101 -12.46 2.86 -1.95
CA GLY A 101 -13.23 2.44 -0.77
C GLY A 101 -12.62 2.86 0.56
N ASP A 102 -11.39 3.40 0.58
CA ASP A 102 -10.82 3.97 1.80
C ASP A 102 -11.73 5.05 2.38
N ILE A 103 -11.86 5.03 3.70
CA ILE A 103 -12.52 6.07 4.46
C ILE A 103 -11.42 7.01 4.95
N VAL A 104 -11.55 8.29 4.64
CA VAL A 104 -10.49 9.27 4.82
C VAL A 104 -11.02 10.52 5.52
N ASN A 105 -10.15 11.16 6.31
CA ASN A 105 -10.41 12.50 6.82
C ASN A 105 -9.73 13.51 5.90
N ILE A 106 -10.51 14.46 5.39
CA ILE A 106 -10.04 15.48 4.47
C ILE A 106 -10.15 16.87 5.10
N SER A 107 -9.18 17.71 4.80
CA SER A 107 -9.26 19.16 4.98
C SER A 107 -9.64 19.80 3.64
N LEU A 108 -10.65 20.66 3.63
CA LEU A 108 -11.06 21.37 2.41
C LEU A 108 -10.12 22.56 2.19
N LYS A 109 -9.66 22.74 0.94
CA LYS A 109 -8.88 23.92 0.53
C LYS A 109 -9.76 24.94 -0.19
N ASN A 110 -10.53 24.47 -1.16
CA ASN A 110 -11.41 25.26 -2.03
C ASN A 110 -12.77 24.54 -2.18
N GLU A 111 -13.69 25.08 -2.97
CA GLU A 111 -15.06 24.53 -3.15
C GLU A 111 -15.11 23.06 -3.61
N TYR A 112 -14.10 22.59 -4.37
CA TYR A 112 -14.04 21.20 -4.88
C TYR A 112 -12.67 20.53 -4.68
N GLU A 113 -11.80 21.13 -3.86
CA GLU A 113 -10.44 20.61 -3.63
C GLU A 113 -10.14 20.42 -2.15
N GLY A 114 -9.35 19.39 -1.84
CA GLY A 114 -8.95 19.10 -0.48
C GLY A 114 -7.62 18.35 -0.35
N VAL A 115 -7.23 18.08 0.89
CA VAL A 115 -6.05 17.29 1.23
C VAL A 115 -6.48 16.14 2.14
N ILE A 116 -6.00 14.94 1.83
CA ILE A 116 -6.22 13.77 2.68
C ILE A 116 -5.22 13.82 3.83
N GLU A 117 -5.75 13.98 5.04
CA GLU A 117 -4.97 14.14 6.27
C GLU A 117 -4.67 12.79 6.94
N SER A 118 -5.65 11.89 6.92
CA SER A 118 -5.51 10.54 7.47
C SER A 118 -6.42 9.54 6.77
N ILE A 119 -6.05 8.26 6.83
CA ILE A 119 -6.85 7.13 6.34
C ILE A 119 -7.31 6.33 7.57
N GLU A 120 -8.59 6.00 7.64
CA GLU A 120 -9.14 5.16 8.72
C GLU A 120 -8.71 3.69 8.56
N GLU A 121 -8.87 2.91 9.63
CA GLU A 121 -8.60 1.48 9.60
C GLU A 121 -9.53 0.76 8.61
N ARG A 122 -8.96 -0.18 7.87
CA ARG A 122 -9.67 -0.97 6.85
C ARG A 122 -10.23 -2.23 7.50
N TYR A 123 -11.53 -2.46 7.39
CA TYR A 123 -12.14 -3.69 7.92
C TYR A 123 -12.11 -4.86 6.93
N SER A 124 -11.94 -4.59 5.64
CA SER A 124 -11.79 -5.61 4.61
C SER A 124 -10.86 -5.15 3.48
N ILE A 125 -10.19 -6.10 2.83
CA ILE A 125 -9.13 -5.83 1.85
C ILE A 125 -9.19 -6.83 0.70
N LEU A 126 -9.41 -6.33 -0.51
CA LEU A 126 -9.19 -7.08 -1.74
C LEU A 126 -7.82 -6.72 -2.31
N SER A 127 -6.91 -7.69 -2.36
CA SER A 127 -5.54 -7.48 -2.83
C SER A 127 -5.06 -8.60 -3.75
N ARG A 128 -4.10 -8.26 -4.60
CA ARG A 128 -3.40 -9.19 -5.49
C ARG A 128 -1.90 -9.15 -5.21
N MET A 129 -1.28 -10.33 -5.14
CA MET A 129 0.17 -10.42 -5.06
C MET A 129 0.79 -10.07 -6.42
N GLU A 130 1.74 -9.14 -6.44
CA GLU A 130 2.54 -8.88 -7.63
C GLU A 130 3.75 -9.81 -7.65
N GLU A 131 3.86 -10.66 -8.67
CA GLU A 131 4.85 -11.75 -8.69
C GLU A 131 6.30 -11.25 -8.67
N ARG A 132 6.57 -10.14 -9.36
CA ARG A 132 7.91 -9.56 -9.52
C ARG A 132 8.42 -8.87 -8.25
N THR A 133 7.56 -8.13 -7.55
CA THR A 133 7.95 -7.32 -6.39
C THR A 133 7.67 -8.03 -5.07
N LYS A 134 6.87 -9.12 -5.10
CA LYS A 134 6.32 -9.81 -3.92
C LYS A 134 5.57 -8.87 -2.97
N LYS A 135 5.14 -7.70 -3.48
CA LYS A 135 4.31 -6.75 -2.73
C LYS A 135 2.84 -7.03 -3.01
N ARG A 136 2.01 -6.74 -2.02
CA ARG A 136 0.55 -6.76 -2.18
C ARG A 136 0.11 -5.46 -2.84
N ASN A 137 -0.55 -5.59 -3.99
CA ASN A 137 -1.28 -4.50 -4.61
C ASN A 137 -2.72 -4.52 -4.07
N ILE A 138 -3.12 -3.47 -3.36
CA ILE A 138 -4.49 -3.33 -2.88
C ILE A 138 -5.34 -2.82 -4.04
N LEU A 139 -6.39 -3.57 -4.37
CA LEU A 139 -7.31 -3.25 -5.44
C LEU A 139 -8.47 -2.41 -4.93
N ALA A 140 -9.06 -2.83 -3.81
CA ALA A 140 -10.18 -2.15 -3.14
C ALA A 140 -10.26 -2.60 -1.68
N VAL A 141 -10.92 -1.80 -0.84
CA VAL A 141 -11.03 -2.01 0.61
C VAL A 141 -12.42 -1.62 1.11
N ASN A 142 -12.75 -1.98 2.34
CA ASN A 142 -14.05 -1.67 2.97
C ASN A 142 -15.23 -2.13 2.09
N ILE A 143 -15.06 -3.34 1.57
CA ILE A 143 -16.05 -4.10 0.81
C ILE A 143 -16.81 -4.97 1.81
N ASP A 144 -18.14 -4.88 1.79
CA ASP A 144 -18.99 -5.73 2.63
C ASP A 144 -19.23 -7.08 1.97
N GLN A 145 -19.42 -7.08 0.64
CA GLN A 145 -19.87 -8.24 -0.12
C GLN A 145 -19.16 -8.38 -1.47
N VAL A 146 -18.86 -9.62 -1.87
CA VAL A 146 -18.24 -9.96 -3.15
C VAL A 146 -19.21 -10.83 -3.95
N LEU A 147 -19.61 -10.37 -5.13
CA LEU A 147 -20.49 -11.12 -6.03
C LEU A 147 -19.65 -11.93 -7.02
N ILE A 148 -19.46 -13.22 -6.74
CA ILE A 148 -18.71 -14.16 -7.58
C ILE A 148 -19.64 -14.62 -8.70
N THR A 149 -19.56 -13.96 -9.85
CA THR A 149 -20.41 -14.26 -10.99
C THR A 149 -19.73 -15.26 -11.92
N THR A 150 -20.38 -16.39 -12.19
CA THR A 150 -19.94 -17.39 -13.17
C THR A 150 -21.05 -17.66 -14.17
N SER A 151 -20.70 -17.90 -15.42
CA SER A 151 -21.64 -18.41 -16.41
C SER A 151 -21.80 -19.91 -16.27
N ILE A 152 -22.97 -20.42 -16.68
CA ILE A 152 -23.21 -21.86 -16.73
C ILE A 152 -22.47 -22.53 -17.91
N LEU A 153 -22.55 -21.97 -19.13
CA LEU A 153 -22.02 -22.60 -20.35
C LEU A 153 -21.06 -21.75 -21.17
N GLN A 154 -21.28 -20.44 -21.28
CA GLN A 154 -20.45 -19.57 -22.13
C GLN A 154 -19.84 -18.40 -21.35
N PRO A 155 -18.58 -18.49 -20.86
CA PRO A 155 -17.70 -19.68 -20.87
C PRO A 155 -18.18 -20.81 -19.95
N PRO A 156 -17.63 -22.04 -20.08
CA PRO A 156 -18.02 -23.16 -19.24
C PRO A 156 -17.80 -22.88 -17.76
N LEU A 157 -18.68 -23.40 -16.92
CA LEU A 157 -18.56 -23.35 -15.46
C LEU A 157 -17.21 -23.93 -15.00
N LYS A 158 -16.50 -23.17 -14.16
CA LYS A 158 -15.19 -23.56 -13.61
C LYS A 158 -15.20 -23.49 -12.08
N PRO A 159 -15.59 -24.58 -11.38
CA PRO A 159 -15.71 -24.60 -9.91
C PRO A 159 -14.43 -24.14 -9.20
N PHE A 160 -13.28 -24.57 -9.70
CA PHE A 160 -11.98 -24.18 -9.15
C PHE A 160 -11.71 -22.66 -9.15
N LEU A 161 -12.27 -21.90 -10.11
CA LEU A 161 -12.19 -20.44 -10.07
C LEU A 161 -13.09 -19.87 -8.97
N VAL A 162 -14.28 -20.42 -8.80
CA VAL A 162 -15.21 -20.04 -7.72
C VAL A 162 -14.55 -20.26 -6.36
N ASP A 163 -13.94 -21.42 -6.12
CA ASP A 163 -13.20 -21.72 -4.88
C ASP A 163 -12.11 -20.69 -4.59
N ARG A 164 -11.32 -20.34 -5.60
CA ARG A 164 -10.27 -19.33 -5.47
C ARG A 164 -10.83 -17.98 -5.04
N TYR A 165 -11.97 -17.57 -5.60
CA TYR A 165 -12.63 -16.32 -5.22
C TYR A 165 -13.29 -16.40 -3.84
N LEU A 166 -13.86 -17.53 -3.46
CA LEU A 166 -14.38 -17.75 -2.10
C LEU A 166 -13.27 -17.59 -1.06
N ILE A 167 -12.15 -18.29 -1.26
CA ILE A 167 -10.98 -18.21 -0.37
C ILE A 167 -10.44 -16.78 -0.33
N ALA A 168 -10.32 -16.10 -1.48
CA ALA A 168 -9.85 -14.72 -1.53
C ALA A 168 -10.79 -13.76 -0.79
N SER A 169 -12.10 -13.95 -0.91
CA SER A 169 -13.12 -13.13 -0.26
C SER A 169 -13.07 -13.30 1.26
N GLN A 170 -13.05 -14.54 1.74
CA GLN A 170 -12.96 -14.83 3.18
C GLN A 170 -11.64 -14.35 3.79
N LYS A 171 -10.50 -14.58 3.10
CA LYS A 171 -9.19 -14.04 3.55
C LYS A 171 -9.16 -12.51 3.61
N GLY A 172 -9.96 -11.86 2.77
CA GLY A 172 -10.11 -10.40 2.75
C GLY A 172 -11.16 -9.86 3.71
N ASN A 173 -11.80 -10.70 4.53
CA ASN A 173 -12.92 -10.36 5.42
C ASN A 173 -14.13 -9.77 4.67
N MET A 174 -14.48 -10.36 3.54
CA MET A 174 -15.64 -9.97 2.71
C MET A 174 -16.62 -11.13 2.61
N LYS A 175 -17.92 -10.84 2.60
CA LYS A 175 -18.97 -11.87 2.46
C LYS A 175 -19.15 -12.26 0.99
N PRO A 176 -18.80 -13.49 0.55
CA PRO A 176 -19.02 -13.89 -0.82
C PRO A 176 -20.50 -14.25 -1.08
N VAL A 177 -20.96 -14.02 -2.31
CA VAL A 177 -22.21 -14.56 -2.86
C VAL A 177 -21.93 -15.06 -4.26
N ILE A 178 -22.34 -16.30 -4.55
CA ILE A 178 -22.18 -16.90 -5.88
C ILE A 178 -23.40 -16.55 -6.72
N ILE A 179 -23.16 -16.08 -7.93
CA ILE A 179 -24.20 -15.78 -8.92
C ILE A 179 -23.93 -16.64 -10.14
N ILE A 180 -24.89 -17.52 -10.47
CA ILE A 180 -24.87 -18.31 -11.69
C ILE A 180 -25.65 -17.53 -12.75
N ASN A 181 -24.94 -17.08 -13.78
CA ASN A 181 -25.48 -16.30 -14.88
C ASN A 181 -25.68 -17.17 -16.13
N LYS A 182 -26.49 -16.68 -17.06
CA LYS A 182 -26.81 -17.30 -18.35
C LYS A 182 -27.56 -18.63 -18.24
N ILE A 183 -28.40 -18.79 -17.22
CA ILE A 183 -29.19 -20.01 -17.01
C ILE A 183 -30.14 -20.32 -18.17
N ASP A 184 -30.47 -19.30 -18.98
CA ASP A 184 -31.23 -19.42 -20.23
C ASP A 184 -30.56 -20.29 -21.29
N LEU A 185 -29.24 -20.50 -21.20
CA LEU A 185 -28.49 -21.36 -22.11
C LEU A 185 -28.62 -22.85 -21.76
N LEU A 186 -29.16 -23.18 -20.58
CA LEU A 186 -29.38 -24.56 -20.18
C LEU A 186 -30.50 -25.15 -21.07
N THR A 187 -30.11 -25.93 -22.06
CA THR A 187 -31.05 -26.66 -22.93
C THR A 187 -31.43 -28.00 -22.27
N ASP A 188 -32.30 -28.79 -22.92
CA ASP A 188 -32.73 -30.12 -22.44
C ASP A 188 -31.61 -31.20 -22.50
N ASP A 189 -30.34 -30.76 -22.45
CA ASP A 189 -29.17 -31.62 -22.33
C ASP A 189 -29.00 -32.05 -20.87
N LYS A 190 -29.36 -33.30 -20.61
CA LYS A 190 -29.27 -33.92 -19.28
C LYS A 190 -27.87 -33.83 -18.65
N GLN A 191 -26.80 -33.82 -19.44
CA GLN A 191 -25.44 -33.75 -18.90
C GLN A 191 -25.11 -32.35 -18.35
N GLU A 192 -25.64 -31.30 -18.99
CA GLU A 192 -25.45 -29.91 -18.55
C GLU A 192 -26.27 -29.63 -17.29
N GLU A 193 -27.51 -30.15 -17.24
CA GLU A 193 -28.38 -30.06 -16.08
C GLU A 193 -27.81 -30.81 -14.86
N GLU A 194 -27.26 -32.01 -15.05
CA GLU A 194 -26.62 -32.78 -13.97
C GLU A 194 -25.40 -32.03 -13.40
N LYS A 195 -24.55 -31.46 -14.26
CA LYS A 195 -23.40 -30.64 -13.82
C LYS A 195 -23.85 -29.41 -13.03
N TYR A 196 -24.91 -28.73 -13.47
CA TYR A 196 -25.49 -27.60 -12.77
C TYR A 196 -25.98 -28.00 -11.37
N ASN A 197 -26.77 -29.06 -11.27
CA ASN A 197 -27.34 -29.52 -10.01
C ASN A 197 -26.26 -29.96 -9.01
N ASN A 198 -25.23 -30.67 -9.50
CA ASN A 198 -24.07 -31.04 -8.68
C ASN A 198 -23.35 -29.80 -8.14
N PHE A 199 -23.10 -28.81 -8.99
CA PHE A 199 -22.50 -27.55 -8.56
C PHE A 199 -23.37 -26.85 -7.50
N VAL A 200 -24.67 -26.66 -7.74
CA VAL A 200 -25.54 -26.01 -6.76
C VAL A 200 -25.52 -26.75 -5.42
N HIS A 201 -25.61 -28.08 -5.43
CA HIS A 201 -25.57 -28.89 -4.22
C HIS A 201 -24.27 -28.72 -3.43
N ASP A 202 -23.13 -28.63 -4.12
CA ASP A 202 -21.81 -28.49 -3.47
C ASP A 202 -21.64 -27.12 -2.79
N TYR A 203 -22.20 -26.06 -3.38
CA TYR A 203 -22.02 -24.69 -2.89
C TYR A 203 -23.17 -24.15 -2.02
N ILE A 204 -24.33 -24.80 -1.97
CA ILE A 204 -25.49 -24.32 -1.16
C ILE A 204 -25.27 -24.46 0.35
N LYS A 205 -24.30 -25.27 0.77
CA LYS A 205 -24.02 -25.57 2.20
C LYS A 205 -22.93 -24.69 2.82
N LEU A 206 -22.39 -23.73 2.07
CA LEU A 206 -21.36 -22.78 2.48
C LEU A 206 -21.95 -21.46 2.99
#